data_AF-A0A9E3L168-F1
#
_entry.id   AF-A0A9E3L168-F1
#
_cell.length_a   1.000
_cell.length_b   1.000
_cell.length_c   1.000
_cell.angle_alpha   90.00
_cell.angle_beta   90.00
_cell.angle_gamma   90.00
#
_symmetry.space_group_name_H-M   'P 1'
#
loop_
_entity.id
_entity.type
_entity.pdbx_description
1 polymer ?
#
loop_
_entity_poly.entity_id
_entity_poly.type
_entity_poly.pdbx_seq_one_letter_code
_entity_poly.pdbx_strand_id
1 'polypeptide(L)'
;MFESVELSFGEQVRNSRLQFCASELSRLPDRSLAEIALSCGFGDISHFNHCFRKHFGVSPREYRRIARCRPLEDPPPSCPLP
;
A
#
# COMPACT_ATOMS: atom_id res chain seq x y z
N MET A 1 -17.43 -6.20 26.37
CA MET A 1 -16.29 -5.36 25.97
C MET A 1 -15.25 -6.25 25.31
N PHE A 2 -15.43 -6.51 24.01
CA PHE A 2 -14.41 -7.09 23.14
C PHE A 2 -14.61 -6.43 21.78
N GLU A 3 -14.21 -5.16 21.72
CA GLU A 3 -13.98 -4.51 20.44
C GLU A 3 -12.54 -4.82 20.10
N SER A 4 -12.34 -5.98 19.47
CA SER A 4 -11.07 -6.36 18.90
C SER A 4 -11.34 -6.45 17.42
N VAL A 5 -10.95 -5.39 16.70
CA VAL A 5 -11.09 -5.24 15.26
C VAL A 5 -10.77 -6.56 14.58
N GLU A 6 -11.82 -7.26 14.15
CA GLU A 6 -11.69 -8.33 13.17
C GLU A 6 -11.23 -7.62 11.89
N LEU A 7 -9.92 -7.54 11.67
CA LEU A 7 -9.40 -7.18 10.36
C LEU A 7 -9.93 -8.25 9.41
N SER A 8 -11.05 -7.92 8.75
CA SER A 8 -11.78 -8.83 7.89
C SER A 8 -10.82 -9.46 6.90
N PHE A 9 -10.99 -10.73 6.58
CA PHE A 9 -10.12 -11.46 5.65
C PHE A 9 -9.83 -10.66 4.36
N GLY A 10 -10.81 -9.92 3.85
CA GLY A 10 -10.64 -9.03 2.69
C GLY A 10 -9.67 -7.86 2.91
N GLU A 11 -9.57 -7.33 4.13
CA GLU A 11 -8.60 -6.30 4.50
C GLU A 11 -7.18 -6.85 4.62
N GLN A 12 -7.01 -8.03 5.22
CA GLN A 12 -5.70 -8.69 5.26
C GLN A 12 -5.20 -9.02 3.85
N VAL A 13 -6.04 -9.59 2.99
CA VAL A 13 -5.68 -9.88 1.59
C VAL A 13 -5.30 -8.59 0.85
N ARG A 14 -6.03 -7.49 1.08
CA ARG A 14 -5.72 -6.18 0.51
C ARG A 14 -4.37 -5.66 1.00
N ASN A 15 -4.05 -5.80 2.28
CA ASN A 15 -2.78 -5.36 2.85
C ASN A 15 -1.60 -6.17 2.27
N SER A 16 -1.74 -7.48 2.13
CA SER A 16 -0.72 -8.31 1.45
C SER A 16 -0.50 -7.89 -0.01
N ARG A 17 -1.58 -7.57 -0.74
CA ARG A 17 -1.48 -7.04 -2.11
C ARG A 17 -0.76 -5.69 -2.15
N LEU A 18 -1.02 -4.81 -1.18
CA LEU A 18 -0.35 -3.52 -1.05
C LEU A 18 1.15 -3.67 -0.81
N GLN A 19 1.57 -4.62 0.03
CA GLN A 19 2.98 -4.96 0.25
C GLN A 19 3.67 -5.43 -1.04
N PHE A 20 3.02 -6.31 -1.79
CA PHE A 20 3.54 -6.74 -3.09
C PHE A 20 3.70 -5.56 -4.05
N CYS A 21 2.67 -4.72 -4.15
CA CYS A 21 2.69 -3.48 -4.94
C CYS A 21 3.85 -2.54 -4.56
N ALA A 22 4.12 -2.37 -3.26
CA ALA A 22 5.22 -1.53 -2.78
C ALA A 22 6.59 -2.09 -3.19
N SER A 23 6.78 -3.41 -3.12
CA SER A 23 8.00 -4.05 -3.59
C SER A 23 8.22 -3.87 -5.10
N GLU A 24 7.15 -4.00 -5.88
CA GLU A 24 7.20 -3.79 -7.33
C GLU A 24 7.44 -2.32 -7.69
N LEU A 25 6.87 -1.37 -6.94
CA LEU A 25 7.12 0.07 -7.12
C LEU A 25 8.59 0.45 -6.94
N SER A 26 9.29 -0.24 -6.03
CA SER A 26 10.71 -0.03 -5.80
C SER A 26 11.58 -0.69 -6.89
N ARG A 27 11.19 -1.88 -7.35
CA ARG A 27 11.92 -2.67 -8.35
C ARG A 27 11.73 -2.16 -9.79
N LEU A 28 10.53 -1.69 -10.12
CA LEU A 28 10.12 -1.32 -11.48
C LEU A 28 9.73 0.16 -11.53
N PRO A 29 10.71 1.08 -11.57
CA PRO A 29 10.40 2.48 -11.79
C PRO A 29 9.69 2.64 -13.15
N ASP A 30 10.02 1.95 -14.22
CA ASP A 30 9.40 2.29 -15.52
C ASP A 30 7.89 1.97 -15.62
N ARG A 31 7.32 1.19 -14.68
CA ARG A 31 5.89 0.90 -14.66
C ARG A 31 5.03 2.05 -14.11
N SER A 32 3.85 2.18 -14.69
CA SER A 32 2.86 3.14 -14.22
C SER A 32 2.17 2.66 -12.93
N LEU A 33 1.72 3.59 -12.09
CA LEU A 33 0.94 3.27 -10.90
C LEU A 33 -0.35 2.50 -11.25
N ALA A 34 -0.90 2.78 -12.43
CA ALA A 34 -2.06 2.09 -12.99
C ALA A 34 -1.83 0.61 -13.16
N GLU A 35 -0.75 0.25 -13.85
CA GLU A 35 -0.39 -1.14 -14.14
C GLU A 35 -0.05 -1.91 -12.87
N ILE A 36 0.66 -1.26 -11.93
CA ILE A 36 1.00 -1.89 -10.66
C ILE A 36 -0.28 -2.15 -9.83
N ALA A 37 -1.17 -1.17 -9.73
CA ALA A 37 -2.46 -1.34 -9.07
C ALA A 37 -3.28 -2.48 -9.69
N LEU A 38 -3.38 -2.50 -11.02
CA LEU A 38 -4.09 -3.54 -11.77
C LEU A 38 -3.46 -4.93 -11.54
N SER A 39 -2.12 -5.01 -11.56
CA SER A 39 -1.36 -6.25 -11.32
C SER A 39 -1.54 -6.80 -9.90
N CYS A 40 -1.78 -5.93 -8.91
CA CYS A 40 -2.09 -6.32 -7.54
C CYS A 40 -3.59 -6.65 -7.34
N GLY A 41 -4.42 -6.48 -8.36
CA GLY A 41 -5.86 -6.73 -8.34
C GLY A 41 -6.70 -5.59 -7.79
N PHE A 42 -6.23 -4.34 -7.89
CA PHE A 42 -7.07 -3.15 -7.70
C PHE A 42 -7.73 -2.79 -9.03
N GLY A 43 -9.04 -2.59 -9.03
CA GLY A 43 -9.78 -2.13 -10.21
C GLY A 43 -9.48 -0.67 -10.57
N ASP A 44 -9.12 0.14 -9.58
CA ASP A 44 -8.96 1.59 -9.75
C ASP A 44 -7.75 2.15 -8.98
N ILE A 45 -7.05 3.08 -9.63
CA ILE A 45 -5.91 3.81 -9.05
C ILE A 45 -6.33 4.69 -7.88
N SER A 46 -7.51 5.30 -7.93
CA SER A 46 -7.98 6.19 -6.86
C SER A 46 -8.18 5.42 -5.56
N HIS A 47 -8.81 4.24 -5.64
CA HIS A 47 -8.98 3.35 -4.50
C HIS A 47 -7.63 2.82 -4.01
N PHE A 48 -6.77 2.38 -4.93
CA PHE A 48 -5.40 1.96 -4.61
C PHE A 48 -4.62 3.05 -3.87
N ASN A 49 -4.59 4.29 -4.37
CA ASN A 49 -3.88 5.40 -3.75
C ASN A 49 -4.38 5.69 -2.33
N HIS A 50 -5.69 5.61 -2.12
CA HIS A 50 -6.28 5.83 -0.80
C HIS A 50 -5.86 4.72 0.18
N CYS A 51 -5.99 3.45 -0.22
CA CYS A 51 -5.59 2.31 0.60
C CYS A 51 -4.08 2.26 0.83
N PHE A 52 -3.28 2.54 -0.19
CA PHE A 52 -1.82 2.57 -0.13
C PHE A 52 -1.36 3.67 0.84
N ARG A 53 -1.92 4.88 0.74
CA ARG A 53 -1.63 5.95 1.70
C ARG A 53 -2.12 5.63 3.11
N LYS A 54 -3.25 4.94 3.26
CA LYS A 54 -3.75 4.49 4.58
C LYS A 54 -2.81 3.46 5.20
N HIS A 55 -2.23 2.57 4.41
CA HIS A 55 -1.36 1.48 4.87
C HIS A 55 0.10 1.91 5.06
N PHE A 56 0.65 2.68 4.11
CA PHE A 56 2.05 3.12 4.07
C PHE A 56 2.26 4.58 4.50
N GLY A 57 1.20 5.33 4.80
CA GLY A 57 1.27 6.75 5.17
C GLY A 57 1.63 7.69 4.02
N VAL A 58 2.26 7.18 2.96
CA VAL A 58 2.74 7.94 1.80
C VAL A 58 1.99 7.53 0.53
N SER A 59 1.92 8.44 -0.44
CA SER A 59 1.40 8.09 -1.77
C SER A 59 2.38 7.16 -2.49
N PRO A 60 1.93 6.25 -3.37
CA PRO A 60 2.84 5.35 -4.10
C PRO A 60 3.82 6.10 -5.02
N ARG A 61 3.43 7.29 -5.50
CA ARG A 61 4.32 8.21 -6.24
C ARG A 61 5.46 8.72 -5.35
N GLU A 62 5.14 9.07 -4.12
CA GLU A 62 6.11 9.53 -3.12
C GLU A 62 6.97 8.38 -2.61
N TYR A 63 6.37 7.20 -2.38
CA TYR A 63 7.07 5.97 -2.05
C TYR A 63 8.17 5.67 -3.07
N ARG A 64 7.87 5.80 -4.36
CA ARG A 64 8.86 5.66 -5.43
C ARG A 64 9.96 6.73 -5.40
N ARG A 65 9.65 7.95 -4.96
CA ARG A 65 10.66 9.01 -4.76
C ARG A 65 11.56 8.69 -3.57
N ILE A 66 10.98 8.21 -2.47
CA ILE A 66 11.69 7.86 -1.23
C ILE A 66 12.54 6.60 -1.41
N ALA A 67 12.03 5.57 -2.09
CA ALA A 67 12.76 4.33 -2.36
C ALA A 67 14.08 4.57 -3.11
N ARG A 68 14.17 5.66 -3.88
CA ARG A 68 15.40 6.10 -4.54
C ARG A 68 16.39 6.83 -3.60
N CYS A 69 15.93 7.27 -2.43
CA CYS A 69 16.70 8.09 -1.49
C CYS A 69 16.96 7.42 -0.12
N ARG A 70 16.20 6.39 0.29
CA ARG A 70 16.38 5.73 1.61
C ARG A 70 15.88 4.28 1.61
N PRO A 71 16.53 3.33 2.32
CA PRO A 71 15.92 2.04 2.65
C PRO A 71 14.68 2.29 3.53
N LEU A 72 13.52 1.86 3.05
CA LEU A 72 12.22 2.01 3.71
C LEU A 72 12.10 0.98 4.84
N GLU A 73 12.77 1.26 5.94
CA GLU A 73 12.61 0.56 7.21
C GLU A 73 11.67 1.40 8.07
N ASP A 74 10.39 1.02 8.07
CA ASP A 74 9.43 1.12 9.16
C ASP A 74 8.00 1.14 8.58
N PRO A 75 7.15 0.14 8.90
CA PRO A 75 5.73 0.25 8.65
C PRO A 75 5.17 1.42 9.48
N PRO A 76 4.36 2.34 8.90
CA PRO A 76 3.78 3.42 9.67
C PRO A 76 2.95 2.84 10.82
N PRO A 77 3.01 3.44 12.02
CA PRO A 77 2.22 2.98 13.15
C PRO A 77 0.75 3.00 12.77
N SER A 78 0.14 1.82 12.94
CA SER A 78 -1.28 1.51 12.83
C SER A 78 -2.15 2.73 13.16
N CYS A 79 -2.62 3.43 12.13
CA CYS A 79 -3.58 4.49 12.34
C CYS A 79 -4.88 3.82 12.81
N PRO A 80 -5.41 4.17 14.00
CA PRO A 80 -6.54 3.47 14.58
C PRO A 80 -7.76 3.67 13.68
N LEU A 81 -8.41 2.55 13.36
CA LEU A 81 -9.72 2.54 12.73
C LEU A 81 -10.72 3.20 13.70
N PRO A 82 -11.62 4.09 13.23
CA PRO A 82 -12.81 4.42 14.01
C PRO A 82 -13.75 3.22 14.10
#